data_AF-A0A2M9HGC6-F1
#
_entry.id   AF-A0A2M9HGC6-F1
#
_cell.length_a   1.000
_cell.length_b   1.000
_cell.length_c   1.000
_cell.angle_alpha   90.00
_cell.angle_beta   90.00
_cell.angle_gamma   90.00
#
_symmetry.space_group_name_H-M   'P 1'
#
loop_
_entity.id
_entity.type
_entity.pdbx_description
1 polymer ?
#
loop_
_entity_poly.entity_id
_entity_poly.type
_entity_poly.pdbx_seq_one_letter_code
_entity_poly.pdbx_strand_id
1 'polypeptide(L)'
;MKKSKLMALAAIVLSGALALTGCGNASSSSSSSSSSAKSDSSSSAAAPSEASGFEEVPVGPSGTAEEQDKAAGPLTVGAVYFQPIDMEPAGMGLKAADASFHLEADIHASQEGTDYGYGKGDFVPDLTVNYQIIDKSTGKQVEGTATSGTFMQMNASDGPHYGANVKLDKAGTYQLKLSIQSPEKKGWMLHVDPETGVKNHKFWTEPIEVTFDNWDYTPRQW
;
A
#
# COMPACT_ATOMS: atom_id res chain seq x y z
N MET A 1 2.24 -22.30 -52.15
CA MET A 1 3.44 -23.18 -52.02
C MET A 1 3.56 -23.58 -50.56
N LYS A 2 3.77 -24.87 -50.29
CA LYS A 2 3.99 -25.49 -48.97
C LYS A 2 5.25 -24.87 -48.32
N LYS A 3 5.36 -24.74 -46.99
CA LYS A 3 5.84 -25.79 -46.09
C LYS A 3 5.66 -25.43 -44.61
N SER A 4 5.63 -26.48 -43.81
CA SER A 4 5.22 -26.64 -42.42
C SER A 4 6.35 -26.55 -41.38
N LYS A 5 5.94 -26.24 -40.14
CA LYS A 5 6.31 -26.82 -38.82
C LYS A 5 7.79 -26.91 -38.42
N LEU A 6 8.11 -26.52 -37.18
CA LEU A 6 8.70 -27.43 -36.18
C LEU A 6 8.49 -26.91 -34.74
N MET A 7 7.92 -27.77 -33.88
CA MET A 7 7.93 -27.68 -32.42
C MET A 7 9.29 -28.20 -31.89
N ALA A 8 9.75 -27.67 -30.75
CA ALA A 8 10.76 -28.33 -29.92
C ALA A 8 10.29 -28.32 -28.46
N LEU A 9 9.94 -29.51 -27.95
CA LEU A 9 9.75 -29.81 -26.53
C LEU A 9 11.12 -30.07 -25.90
N ALA A 10 11.44 -29.40 -24.80
CA ALA A 10 12.61 -29.73 -23.97
C ALA A 10 12.15 -30.56 -22.77
N ALA A 11 12.59 -31.82 -22.72
CA ALA A 11 12.44 -32.71 -21.58
C ALA A 11 13.58 -32.48 -20.58
N ILE A 12 13.25 -32.18 -19.33
CA ILE A 12 14.23 -32.10 -18.23
C ILE A 12 14.28 -33.46 -17.55
N VAL A 13 15.47 -34.07 -17.58
CA VAL A 13 15.80 -35.34 -16.94
C VAL A 13 16.11 -35.08 -15.45
N LEU A 14 15.33 -35.68 -14.55
CA LEU A 14 15.61 -35.71 -13.12
C LEU A 14 16.50 -36.93 -12.81
N SER A 15 17.74 -36.69 -12.40
CA SER A 15 18.65 -37.73 -11.88
C SER A 15 19.04 -37.36 -10.45
N GLY A 16 18.71 -38.23 -9.51
CA GLY A 16 18.94 -38.02 -8.08
C GLY A 16 20.32 -38.43 -7.59
N ALA A 17 20.59 -38.11 -6.32
CA ALA A 17 21.44 -38.88 -5.43
C ALA A 17 21.07 -38.56 -3.97
N LEU A 18 20.43 -39.52 -3.31
CA LEU A 18 20.34 -39.60 -1.85
C LEU A 18 21.61 -40.32 -1.36
N ALA A 19 22.33 -39.72 -0.41
CA ALA A 19 23.34 -40.41 0.38
C ALA A 19 23.05 -40.19 1.86
N LEU A 20 22.74 -41.28 2.56
CA LEU A 20 22.65 -41.40 4.01
C LEU A 20 23.95 -42.03 4.53
N THR A 21 24.56 -41.43 5.55
CA THR A 21 25.57 -41.98 6.48
C THR A 21 25.74 -40.89 7.56
N GLY A 22 25.81 -41.09 8.87
CA GLY A 22 25.95 -42.23 9.77
C GLY A 22 26.41 -41.64 11.12
N CYS A 23 25.96 -42.21 12.24
CA CYS A 23 26.03 -41.67 13.61
C CYS A 23 27.45 -41.70 14.25
N GLY A 24 27.75 -40.77 15.18
CA GLY A 24 28.92 -40.83 16.06
C GLY A 24 28.95 -39.73 17.13
N ASN A 25 29.14 -40.10 18.39
CA ASN A 25 28.93 -39.31 19.63
C ASN A 25 30.25 -38.75 20.24
N ALA A 26 30.12 -37.65 21.01
CA ALA A 26 31.00 -37.13 22.08
C ALA A 26 31.99 -35.97 21.81
N SER A 27 31.71 -34.86 22.51
CA SER A 27 32.61 -34.00 23.31
C SER A 27 33.46 -32.86 22.69
N SER A 28 33.26 -31.69 23.33
CA SER A 28 34.17 -30.56 23.63
C SER A 28 34.55 -29.49 22.59
N SER A 29 34.25 -28.26 23.02
CA SER A 29 35.03 -27.01 22.96
C SER A 29 35.29 -26.27 21.63
N SER A 30 34.62 -25.11 21.54
CA SER A 30 35.12 -23.76 21.22
C SER A 30 35.83 -23.44 19.89
N SER A 31 35.37 -22.29 19.36
CA SER A 31 36.03 -21.31 18.49
C SER A 31 35.96 -21.51 16.96
N SER A 32 35.02 -20.73 16.40
CA SER A 32 35.19 -19.80 15.28
C SER A 32 35.96 -20.24 14.03
N SER A 33 35.26 -20.38 12.90
CA SER A 33 35.55 -19.57 11.70
C SER A 33 34.47 -19.75 10.62
N SER A 34 33.98 -18.60 10.15
CA SER A 34 33.45 -18.28 8.81
C SER A 34 32.55 -19.28 8.07
N SER A 35 31.30 -18.88 7.83
CA SER A 35 30.81 -18.49 6.50
C SER A 35 29.28 -18.55 6.47
N SER A 36 28.60 -17.40 6.38
CA SER A 36 27.17 -17.37 6.11
C SER A 36 26.87 -16.35 5.02
N ALA A 37 26.64 -16.92 3.84
CA ALA A 37 25.65 -16.55 2.84
C ALA A 37 25.34 -15.05 2.69
N LYS A 38 25.83 -14.49 1.58
CA LYS A 38 25.15 -13.38 0.91
C LYS A 38 23.80 -13.90 0.41
N SER A 39 22.71 -13.43 1.00
CA SER A 39 21.40 -13.44 0.37
C SER A 39 21.22 -12.09 -0.32
N ASP A 40 21.41 -12.06 -1.63
CA ASP A 40 21.01 -10.95 -2.48
C ASP A 40 19.48 -10.82 -2.40
N SER A 41 18.99 -9.87 -1.60
CA SER A 41 17.58 -9.47 -1.63
C SER A 41 17.38 -8.61 -2.87
N SER A 42 17.15 -9.25 -4.02
CA SER A 42 16.69 -8.52 -5.19
C SER A 42 15.28 -8.00 -4.91
N SER A 43 15.17 -6.69 -5.00
CA SER A 43 13.95 -5.90 -5.05
C SER A 43 12.80 -6.64 -5.73
N SER A 44 11.65 -6.69 -5.06
CA SER A 44 10.36 -6.72 -5.74
C SER A 44 9.62 -5.49 -5.23
N ALA A 45 9.77 -4.39 -5.97
CA ALA A 45 8.73 -3.38 -5.98
C ALA A 45 7.45 -4.12 -6.40
N ALA A 46 6.41 -4.05 -5.58
CA ALA A 46 5.14 -4.64 -5.92
C ALA A 46 4.69 -4.06 -7.26
N ALA A 47 4.53 -4.93 -8.26
CA ALA A 47 3.84 -4.59 -9.49
C ALA A 47 2.37 -4.28 -9.16
N PRO A 48 1.66 -3.49 -9.98
CA PRO A 48 0.22 -3.28 -9.81
C PRO A 48 -0.45 -4.65 -9.76
N SER A 49 -1.26 -4.88 -8.72
CA SER A 49 -1.92 -6.14 -8.52
C SER A 49 -3.09 -6.27 -9.51
N GLU A 50 -2.79 -6.78 -10.70
CA GLU A 50 -3.73 -7.28 -11.72
C GLU A 50 -4.52 -8.52 -11.22
N ALA A 51 -4.80 -8.61 -9.92
CA ALA A 51 -5.33 -9.79 -9.24
C ALA A 51 -6.78 -9.62 -8.76
N SER A 52 -7.31 -8.40 -8.73
CA SER A 52 -8.60 -8.10 -8.11
C SER A 52 -9.79 -8.03 -9.09
N GLY A 53 -9.54 -8.06 -10.40
CA GLY A 53 -10.61 -8.08 -11.42
C GLY A 53 -11.34 -6.75 -11.63
N PHE A 54 -10.82 -5.65 -11.07
CA PHE A 54 -11.25 -4.28 -11.36
C PHE A 54 -10.05 -3.39 -11.74
N GLU A 55 -10.32 -2.27 -12.41
CA GLU A 55 -9.28 -1.31 -12.83
C GLU A 55 -9.12 -0.22 -11.77
N GLU A 56 -7.95 -0.21 -11.13
CA GLU A 56 -7.53 0.89 -10.28
C GLU A 56 -6.85 1.98 -11.09
N VAL A 57 -7.28 3.22 -10.88
CA VAL A 57 -6.67 4.38 -11.53
C VAL A 57 -5.87 5.17 -10.51
N PRO A 58 -4.54 5.30 -10.68
CA PRO A 58 -3.71 6.14 -9.82
C PRO A 58 -4.19 7.60 -9.77
N VAL A 59 -4.09 8.19 -8.58
CA VAL A 59 -4.28 9.63 -8.38
C VAL A 59 -3.01 10.37 -8.78
N GLY A 60 -3.01 10.98 -9.96
CA GLY A 60 -1.88 11.75 -10.49
C GLY A 60 -2.17 12.33 -11.87
N PRO A 61 -1.27 13.15 -12.43
CA PRO A 61 -1.45 13.79 -13.73
C PRO A 61 -1.60 12.81 -14.89
N SER A 62 -0.91 11.66 -14.87
CA SER A 62 -1.02 10.69 -15.97
C SER A 62 -2.06 9.61 -15.71
N GLY A 63 -2.45 9.41 -14.45
CA GLY A 63 -3.27 8.25 -14.04
C GLY A 63 -2.58 6.92 -14.33
N THR A 64 -1.23 6.90 -14.34
CA THR A 64 -0.43 5.69 -14.59
C THR A 64 0.31 5.23 -13.35
N ALA A 65 0.71 3.96 -13.33
CA ALA A 65 1.34 3.32 -12.17
C ALA A 65 2.68 3.96 -11.75
N GLU A 66 3.33 4.75 -12.63
CA GLU A 66 4.61 5.42 -12.35
C GLU A 66 4.51 6.46 -11.22
N GLU A 67 3.29 6.84 -10.80
CA GLU A 67 3.01 7.90 -9.84
C GLU A 67 2.45 7.42 -8.49
N GLN A 68 2.39 6.11 -8.27
CA GLN A 68 1.59 5.50 -7.18
C GLN A 68 2.05 5.89 -5.79
N ASP A 69 3.33 5.70 -5.46
CA ASP A 69 3.76 5.75 -4.05
C ASP A 69 4.57 7.01 -3.70
N LYS A 70 4.10 7.73 -2.69
CA LYS A 70 4.83 8.84 -2.05
C LYS A 70 5.53 8.35 -0.79
N ALA A 71 6.84 8.55 -0.70
CA ALA A 71 7.58 8.38 0.55
C ALA A 71 7.23 9.52 1.52
N ALA A 72 6.87 9.17 2.75
CA ALA A 72 6.41 10.11 3.78
C ALA A 72 6.90 9.68 5.17
N GLY A 73 8.22 9.77 5.39
CA GLY A 73 8.87 9.35 6.63
C GLY A 73 8.64 7.86 6.89
N PRO A 74 7.97 7.45 8.00
CA PRO A 74 7.71 6.05 8.31
C PRO A 74 6.70 5.37 7.38
N LEU A 75 6.08 6.12 6.45
CA LEU A 75 5.03 5.63 5.57
C LEU A 75 5.45 5.69 4.10
N THR A 76 4.96 4.74 3.33
CA THR A 76 4.80 4.81 1.88
C THR A 76 3.30 4.92 1.62
N VAL A 77 2.88 5.93 0.86
CA VAL A 77 1.46 6.25 0.68
C VAL A 77 1.12 6.25 -0.81
N GLY A 78 0.26 5.30 -1.18
CA GLY A 78 -0.42 5.23 -2.48
C GLY A 78 -1.78 5.91 -2.45
N ALA A 79 -2.29 6.30 -3.62
CA ALA A 79 -3.68 6.71 -3.76
C ALA A 79 -4.23 6.30 -5.14
N VAL A 80 -5.38 5.63 -5.12
CA VAL A 80 -6.08 5.14 -6.32
C VAL A 80 -7.57 5.47 -6.23
N TYR A 81 -8.24 5.48 -7.38
CA TYR A 81 -9.69 5.55 -7.45
C TYR A 81 -10.24 4.60 -8.51
N PHE A 82 -11.44 4.09 -8.26
CA PHE A 82 -12.13 3.16 -9.16
C PHE A 82 -13.65 3.24 -8.96
N GLN A 83 -14.41 2.31 -9.54
CA GLN A 83 -15.87 2.32 -9.45
C GLN A 83 -16.37 2.42 -8.00
N PRO A 84 -17.46 3.16 -7.74
CA PRO A 84 -18.06 3.21 -6.40
C PRO A 84 -18.37 1.81 -5.86
N ILE A 85 -18.19 1.62 -4.55
CA ILE A 85 -18.44 0.35 -3.89
C ILE A 85 -19.58 0.44 -2.88
N ASP A 86 -20.31 -0.67 -2.71
CA ASP A 86 -21.16 -0.87 -1.55
C ASP A 86 -20.31 -1.33 -0.37
N MET A 87 -20.55 -0.77 0.81
CA MET A 87 -19.80 -1.05 2.03
C MET A 87 -20.73 -1.50 3.15
N GLU A 88 -20.24 -2.43 3.97
CA GLU A 88 -20.87 -2.85 5.21
C GLU A 88 -19.93 -2.61 6.40
N PRO A 89 -20.42 -2.09 7.56
CA PRO A 89 -21.80 -1.70 7.82
C PRO A 89 -22.28 -0.50 6.97
N ALA A 90 -23.49 -0.61 6.42
CA ALA A 90 -24.06 0.46 5.60
C ALA A 90 -24.27 1.77 6.37
N GLY A 91 -24.21 2.90 5.67
CA GLY A 91 -24.50 4.23 6.22
C GLY A 91 -23.31 4.93 6.89
N MET A 92 -22.12 4.32 6.86
CA MET A 92 -20.88 4.93 7.36
C MET A 92 -20.31 5.99 6.41
N GLY A 93 -20.74 6.01 5.15
CA GLY A 93 -20.31 6.96 4.13
C GLY A 93 -21.34 7.13 3.01
N LEU A 94 -20.93 7.82 1.94
CA LEU A 94 -21.77 8.01 0.74
C LEU A 94 -22.05 6.65 0.08
N LYS A 95 -23.29 6.42 -0.34
CA LYS A 95 -23.69 5.18 -1.02
C LYS A 95 -23.08 5.12 -2.42
N ALA A 96 -22.81 3.91 -2.92
CA ALA A 96 -22.26 3.70 -4.25
C ALA A 96 -23.07 4.43 -5.34
N ALA A 97 -24.41 4.30 -5.28
CA ALA A 97 -25.34 4.90 -6.25
C ALA A 97 -25.30 6.45 -6.30
N ASP A 98 -24.79 7.10 -5.26
CA ASP A 98 -24.71 8.56 -5.18
C ASP A 98 -23.29 9.11 -5.45
N ALA A 99 -22.30 8.22 -5.56
CA ALA A 99 -20.89 8.53 -5.68
C ALA A 99 -20.39 8.49 -7.12
N SER A 100 -19.32 9.23 -7.40
CA SER A 100 -18.64 9.25 -8.70
C SER A 100 -17.55 8.17 -8.78
N PHE A 101 -16.88 7.87 -7.65
CA PHE A 101 -15.86 6.82 -7.52
C PHE A 101 -15.67 6.44 -6.05
N HIS A 102 -14.99 5.31 -5.82
CA HIS A 102 -14.32 5.04 -4.56
C HIS A 102 -12.89 5.56 -4.61
N LEU A 103 -12.42 6.21 -3.55
CA LEU A 103 -11.07 6.75 -3.41
C LEU A 103 -10.38 6.06 -2.25
N GLU A 104 -9.17 5.56 -2.50
CA GLU A 104 -8.39 4.82 -1.52
C GLU A 104 -7.02 5.48 -1.28
N ALA A 105 -6.52 5.30 -0.08
CA ALA A 105 -5.14 5.52 0.29
C ALA A 105 -4.54 4.24 0.87
N ASP A 106 -3.55 3.72 0.17
CA ASP A 106 -2.80 2.52 0.54
C ASP A 106 -1.58 2.92 1.34
N ILE A 107 -1.61 2.66 2.65
CA ILE A 107 -0.59 3.16 3.57
C ILE A 107 0.20 1.99 4.15
N HIS A 108 1.44 1.89 3.71
CA HIS A 108 2.36 0.83 4.09
C HIS A 108 3.56 1.39 4.86
N ALA A 109 4.17 0.56 5.70
CA ALA A 109 5.37 0.95 6.43
C ALA A 109 6.57 1.06 5.48
N SER A 110 7.24 2.21 5.51
CA SER A 110 8.49 2.41 4.78
C SER A 110 9.66 1.72 5.48
N GLN A 111 10.89 1.92 5.00
CA GLN A 111 12.06 1.50 5.74
C GLN A 111 12.16 2.18 7.13
N GLU A 112 11.79 3.44 7.24
CA GLU A 112 11.76 4.16 8.52
C GLU A 112 10.63 3.66 9.43
N GLY A 113 9.54 3.13 8.85
CA GLY A 113 8.45 2.49 9.58
C GLY A 113 8.92 1.31 10.42
N THR A 114 10.00 0.64 10.03
CA THR A 114 10.59 -0.46 10.80
C THR A 114 11.14 -0.03 12.16
N ASP A 115 11.50 1.25 12.32
CA ASP A 115 11.92 1.78 13.63
C ASP A 115 10.76 1.83 14.63
N TYR A 116 9.51 1.76 14.17
CA TYR A 116 8.29 1.69 15.00
C TYR A 116 7.81 0.26 15.25
N GLY A 117 8.54 -0.76 14.74
CA GLY A 117 8.19 -2.17 14.89
C GLY A 117 7.26 -2.74 13.81
N TYR A 118 6.86 -1.95 12.81
CA TYR A 118 6.15 -2.47 11.64
C TYR A 118 7.09 -3.26 10.72
N GLY A 119 6.58 -4.28 10.04
CA GLY A 119 7.31 -4.91 8.94
C GLY A 119 7.33 -3.98 7.72
N LYS A 120 8.47 -3.90 7.03
CA LYS A 120 8.57 -3.07 5.82
C LYS A 120 7.60 -3.56 4.75
N GLY A 121 6.77 -2.67 4.24
CA GLY A 121 5.74 -2.98 3.25
C GLY A 121 4.45 -3.54 3.86
N ASP A 122 4.35 -3.68 5.18
CA ASP A 122 3.10 -4.06 5.83
C ASP A 122 2.15 -2.86 5.87
N PHE A 123 0.85 -3.12 5.76
CA PHE A 123 -0.18 -2.13 6.01
C PHE A 123 -0.04 -1.56 7.43
N VAL A 124 -0.15 -0.23 7.57
CA VAL A 124 -0.10 0.44 8.88
C VAL A 124 -1.54 0.70 9.37
N PRO A 125 -2.01 -0.06 10.38
CA PRO A 125 -3.39 0.03 10.85
C PRO A 125 -3.62 1.22 11.79
N ASP A 126 -4.90 1.48 12.05
CA ASP A 126 -5.40 2.38 13.07
C ASP A 126 -5.00 3.86 12.94
N LEU A 127 -4.51 4.26 11.78
CA LEU A 127 -4.27 5.67 11.46
C LEU A 127 -5.59 6.45 11.40
N THR A 128 -5.52 7.76 11.63
CA THR A 128 -6.61 8.67 11.27
C THR A 128 -6.21 9.42 10.02
N VAL A 129 -6.80 9.06 8.88
CA VAL A 129 -6.46 9.63 7.57
C VAL A 129 -7.54 10.63 7.17
N ASN A 130 -7.22 11.91 7.23
CA ASN A 130 -8.11 12.95 6.72
C ASN A 130 -7.73 13.26 5.28
N TYR A 131 -8.72 13.49 4.43
CA TYR A 131 -8.52 13.84 3.03
C TYR A 131 -9.26 15.13 2.66
N GLN A 132 -8.72 15.81 1.65
CA GLN A 132 -9.32 16.98 1.03
C GLN A 132 -8.99 17.00 -0.46
N ILE A 133 -10.02 17.19 -1.28
CA ILE A 133 -9.88 17.43 -2.72
C ILE A 133 -9.98 18.94 -2.96
N ILE A 134 -8.93 19.50 -3.57
CA ILE A 134 -8.79 20.93 -3.86
C ILE A 134 -8.89 21.12 -5.38
N ASP A 135 -9.75 22.03 -5.83
CA ASP A 135 -9.81 22.45 -7.23
C ASP A 135 -8.66 23.42 -7.51
N LYS A 136 -7.73 23.03 -8.39
CA LYS A 136 -6.55 23.87 -8.68
C LYS A 136 -6.87 25.16 -9.40
N SER A 137 -8.00 25.23 -10.11
CA SER A 137 -8.41 26.47 -10.79
C SER A 137 -8.82 27.57 -9.79
N THR A 138 -9.30 27.17 -8.61
CA THR A 138 -9.75 28.10 -7.56
C THR A 138 -8.82 28.14 -6.35
N GLY A 139 -7.98 27.12 -6.17
CA GLY A 139 -7.14 26.93 -4.98
C GLY A 139 -7.95 26.61 -3.72
N LYS A 140 -9.23 26.25 -3.86
CA LYS A 140 -10.14 25.99 -2.74
C LYS A 140 -10.54 24.52 -2.73
N GLN A 141 -10.89 24.04 -1.54
CA GLN A 141 -11.58 22.76 -1.39
C GLN A 141 -12.81 22.73 -2.31
N VAL A 142 -13.02 21.61 -2.99
CA VAL A 142 -14.23 21.38 -3.77
C VAL A 142 -15.44 21.38 -2.83
N GLU A 143 -16.40 22.28 -3.07
CA GLU A 143 -17.67 22.29 -2.35
C GLU A 143 -18.52 21.08 -2.79
N GLY A 144 -19.07 20.34 -1.83
CA GLY A 144 -19.87 19.17 -2.14
C GLY A 144 -19.92 18.15 -1.01
N THR A 145 -20.51 17.01 -1.31
CA THR A 145 -20.58 15.88 -0.38
C THR A 145 -19.35 14.99 -0.57
N ALA A 146 -18.69 14.63 0.53
CA ALA A 146 -17.57 13.68 0.54
C ALA A 146 -16.38 14.06 -0.36
N THR A 147 -16.13 15.36 -0.58
CA THR A 147 -14.89 15.86 -1.21
C THR A 147 -13.81 16.20 -0.16
N SER A 148 -14.15 16.05 1.12
CA SER A 148 -13.24 16.08 2.26
C SER A 148 -13.84 15.30 3.41
N GLY A 149 -13.01 14.77 4.30
CA GLY A 149 -13.46 14.09 5.51
C GLY A 149 -12.36 13.24 6.12
N THR A 150 -12.77 12.23 6.88
CA THR A 150 -11.88 11.17 7.37
C THR A 150 -12.19 9.89 6.60
N PHE A 151 -11.17 9.26 6.03
CA PHE A 151 -11.33 7.95 5.42
C PHE A 151 -11.71 6.91 6.47
N MET A 152 -12.50 5.94 6.02
CA MET A 152 -12.86 4.77 6.80
C MET A 152 -11.78 3.70 6.64
N GLN A 153 -11.57 2.90 7.69
CA GLN A 153 -10.75 1.70 7.63
C GLN A 153 -11.60 0.54 7.14
N MET A 154 -11.17 -0.14 6.09
CA MET A 154 -11.94 -1.25 5.52
C MET A 154 -11.03 -2.24 4.79
N ASN A 155 -11.63 -3.34 4.34
CA ASN A 155 -10.96 -4.34 3.51
C ASN A 155 -11.68 -4.46 2.17
N ALA A 156 -10.91 -4.63 1.10
CA ALA A 156 -11.35 -5.18 -0.17
C ALA A 156 -10.72 -6.57 -0.39
N SER A 157 -10.86 -7.11 -1.61
CA SER A 157 -10.34 -8.44 -1.96
C SER A 157 -8.81 -8.51 -2.04
N ASP A 158 -8.15 -7.38 -2.26
CA ASP A 158 -6.71 -7.18 -2.35
C ASP A 158 -6.06 -6.77 -1.02
N GLY A 159 -6.81 -6.28 -0.05
CA GLY A 159 -6.30 -6.06 1.30
C GLY A 159 -7.02 -4.97 2.09
N PRO A 160 -6.48 -4.62 3.27
CA PRO A 160 -6.93 -3.48 4.06
C PRO A 160 -6.41 -2.16 3.48
N HIS A 161 -7.25 -1.13 3.49
CA HIS A 161 -6.91 0.23 3.05
C HIS A 161 -7.72 1.29 3.82
N TYR A 162 -7.46 2.56 3.52
CA TYR A 162 -8.27 3.69 3.99
C TYR A 162 -9.02 4.30 2.81
N GLY A 163 -10.35 4.37 2.85
CA GLY A 163 -11.12 4.83 1.70
C GLY A 163 -12.40 5.57 2.00
N ALA A 164 -12.97 6.17 0.96
CA ALA A 164 -14.31 6.74 0.94
C ALA A 164 -14.90 6.76 -0.47
N ASN A 165 -16.22 6.56 -0.55
CA ASN A 165 -16.98 6.95 -1.73
C ASN A 165 -17.05 8.47 -1.82
N VAL A 166 -16.70 9.02 -2.99
CA VAL A 166 -16.57 10.45 -3.25
C VAL A 166 -17.53 10.87 -4.35
N LYS A 167 -18.12 12.06 -4.23
CA LYS A 167 -18.88 12.70 -5.31
C LYS A 167 -18.09 13.85 -5.92
N LEU A 168 -17.63 13.67 -7.15
CA LEU A 168 -16.90 14.66 -7.94
C LEU A 168 -17.36 14.56 -9.40
N ASP A 169 -18.38 15.35 -9.76
CA ASP A 169 -19.05 15.24 -11.06
C ASP A 169 -18.40 16.10 -12.16
N LYS A 170 -17.42 16.94 -11.81
CA LYS A 170 -16.77 17.86 -12.74
C LYS A 170 -15.39 17.34 -13.11
N ALA A 171 -15.09 17.38 -14.41
CA ALA A 171 -13.72 17.20 -14.88
C ALA A 171 -12.87 18.42 -14.50
N GLY A 172 -11.58 18.20 -14.29
CA GLY A 172 -10.64 19.26 -13.96
C GLY A 172 -9.33 18.73 -13.42
N THR A 173 -8.44 19.66 -13.09
CA THR A 173 -7.20 19.37 -12.40
C THR A 173 -7.39 19.66 -10.91
N TYR A 174 -7.15 18.64 -10.11
CA TYR A 174 -7.34 18.67 -8.66
C TYR A 174 -6.02 18.40 -7.93
N GLN A 175 -6.06 18.61 -6.62
CA GLN A 175 -5.04 18.16 -5.69
C GLN A 175 -5.72 17.34 -4.61
N LEU A 176 -5.25 16.11 -4.39
CA LEU A 176 -5.61 15.34 -3.20
C LEU A 176 -4.58 15.63 -2.11
N LYS A 177 -5.05 16.07 -0.96
CA LYS A 177 -4.24 16.26 0.24
C LYS A 177 -4.69 15.28 1.32
N LEU A 178 -3.74 14.53 1.86
CA LEU A 178 -3.92 13.60 2.97
C LEU A 178 -3.20 14.12 4.21
N SER A 179 -3.85 14.05 5.36
CA SER A 179 -3.32 14.39 6.68
C SER A 179 -3.45 13.18 7.59
N ILE A 180 -2.31 12.52 7.84
CA ILE A 180 -2.24 11.19 8.45
C ILE A 180 -1.79 11.32 9.90
N GLN A 181 -2.71 11.12 10.84
CA GLN A 181 -2.41 11.12 12.27
C GLN A 181 -1.97 9.73 12.72
N SER A 182 -1.05 9.70 13.68
CA SER A 182 -0.57 8.46 14.28
C SER A 182 -1.68 7.71 15.03
N PRO A 183 -1.53 6.40 15.23
CA PRO A 183 -2.53 5.59 15.91
C PRO A 183 -2.51 5.81 17.45
N GLU A 184 -1.56 6.62 17.96
CA GLU A 184 -1.40 6.91 19.39
C GLU A 184 -2.70 7.44 20.04
N LYS A 185 -3.42 8.36 19.36
CA LYS A 185 -4.67 8.94 19.89
C LYS A 185 -5.80 7.93 20.03
N LYS A 186 -5.71 6.78 19.35
CA LYS A 186 -6.66 5.68 19.45
C LYS A 186 -6.20 4.59 20.44
N GLY A 187 -5.06 4.80 21.10
CA GLY A 187 -4.57 3.94 22.16
C GLY A 187 -3.50 2.94 21.73
N TRP A 188 -2.97 3.05 20.50
CA TRP A 188 -1.86 2.21 20.07
C TRP A 188 -0.58 2.57 20.83
N MET A 189 0.14 1.55 21.32
CA MET A 189 1.33 1.71 22.17
C MET A 189 2.56 1.09 21.51
N LEU A 190 3.74 1.55 21.94
CA LEU A 190 5.04 1.02 21.55
C LEU A 190 5.72 0.41 22.78
N HIS A 191 6.36 -0.75 22.61
CA HIS A 191 7.30 -1.26 23.59
C HIS A 191 8.53 -0.35 23.62
N VAL A 192 9.05 -0.03 24.81
CA VAL A 192 10.19 0.89 24.98
C VAL A 192 11.24 0.36 25.96
N ASP A 193 11.05 -0.84 26.48
CA ASP A 193 12.04 -1.51 27.32
C ASP A 193 13.25 -1.98 26.48
N PRO A 194 14.45 -2.12 27.08
CA PRO A 194 15.65 -2.45 26.31
C PRO A 194 15.64 -3.81 25.59
N GLU A 195 14.83 -4.77 26.04
CA GLU A 195 14.83 -6.14 25.51
C GLU A 195 13.87 -6.31 24.33
N THR A 196 12.71 -5.66 24.39
CA THR A 196 11.62 -5.83 23.41
C THR A 196 11.17 -4.54 22.74
N GLY A 197 11.76 -3.41 23.13
CA GLY A 197 11.42 -2.09 22.62
C GLY A 197 11.76 -1.89 21.16
N VAL A 198 10.94 -1.09 20.49
CA VAL A 198 11.21 -0.63 19.13
C VAL A 198 12.27 0.47 19.15
N LYS A 199 12.87 0.81 18.01
CA LYS A 199 13.94 1.82 17.97
C LYS A 199 13.44 3.25 18.20
N ASN A 200 12.27 3.59 17.68
CA ASN A 200 11.64 4.87 17.92
C ASN A 200 10.53 4.76 18.96
N HIS A 201 10.70 5.44 20.09
CA HIS A 201 9.82 5.28 21.26
C HIS A 201 8.60 6.22 21.24
N LYS A 202 8.42 7.00 20.18
CA LYS A 202 7.33 7.98 20.06
C LYS A 202 6.78 8.03 18.65
N PHE A 203 5.46 7.98 18.54
CA PHE A 203 4.76 8.33 17.31
C PHE A 203 4.95 9.79 16.95
N TRP A 204 4.69 10.13 15.69
CA TRP A 204 4.63 11.51 15.26
C TRP A 204 3.43 12.22 15.92
N THR A 205 3.64 13.47 16.35
CA THR A 205 2.63 14.27 17.04
C THR A 205 1.85 15.17 16.08
N GLU A 206 2.52 15.68 15.04
CA GLU A 206 1.91 16.45 13.95
C GLU A 206 1.57 15.53 12.78
N PRO A 207 0.39 15.65 12.17
CA PRO A 207 0.00 14.79 11.05
C PRO A 207 1.04 14.81 9.92
N ILE A 208 1.30 13.64 9.34
CA ILE A 208 2.11 13.54 8.13
C ILE A 208 1.25 13.99 6.96
N GLU A 209 1.68 15.03 6.26
CA GLU A 209 0.96 15.60 5.12
C GLU A 209 1.50 15.01 3.82
N VAL A 210 0.63 14.36 3.04
CA VAL A 210 0.95 13.83 1.71
C VAL A 210 0.07 14.52 0.68
N THR A 211 0.67 14.90 -0.45
CA THR A 211 -0.05 15.60 -1.53
C THR A 211 0.19 14.88 -2.86
N PHE A 212 -0.92 14.57 -3.52
CA PHE A 212 -0.96 14.18 -4.93
C PHE A 212 -1.46 15.39 -5.72
N ASP A 213 -0.51 16.10 -6.33
CA ASP A 213 -0.79 17.33 -7.06
C ASP A 213 -1.03 17.05 -8.55
N ASN A 214 -1.73 17.97 -9.21
CA ASN A 214 -2.06 17.91 -10.64
C ASN A 214 -2.81 16.63 -11.03
N TRP A 215 -3.73 16.16 -10.18
CA TRP A 215 -4.59 15.04 -10.52
C TRP A 215 -5.57 15.45 -11.61
N ASP A 216 -5.34 14.98 -12.84
CA ASP A 216 -6.19 15.24 -13.99
C ASP A 216 -7.36 14.24 -14.01
N TYR A 217 -8.47 14.68 -13.43
CA TYR A 217 -9.67 13.86 -13.30
C TYR A 217 -10.67 14.17 -14.40
N THR A 218 -11.19 13.11 -15.01
CA THR A 218 -12.37 13.16 -15.90
C THR A 218 -13.42 12.20 -15.35
N PRO A 219 -14.69 12.61 -15.18
CA PRO A 219 -15.76 11.72 -14.78
C PRO A 219 -15.83 10.49 -15.68
N ARG A 220 -15.83 9.32 -15.05
CA ARG A 220 -15.89 8.03 -15.74
C ARG A 220 -17.29 7.45 -15.66
N GLN A 221 -17.60 6.58 -16.61
CA GLN A 221 -18.66 5.60 -16.46
C GLN A 221 -17.95 4.28 -16.19
N TRP A 222 -18.41 3.57 -15.18
CA TRP A 222 -17.84 2.32 -14.71
C TRP A 222 -18.70 1.14 -15.16
#